data_AF-A0A6G0SCI6-F1
#
_entry.id   AF-A0A6G0SCI6-F1
#
_cell.length_a   1.000
_cell.length_b   1.000
_cell.length_c   1.000
_cell.angle_alpha   90.00
_cell.angle_beta   90.00
_cell.angle_gamma   90.00
#
_symmetry.space_group_name_H-M   'P 1'
#
loop_
_entity.id
_entity.type
_entity.pdbx_description
1 polymer ?
#
loop_
_entity_poly.entity_id
_entity_poly.type
_entity_poly.pdbx_seq_one_letter_code
_entity_poly.pdbx_strand_id
1 'polypeptide(L)'
;MQVGQQLERTDVRVLDPPDVQYANVSERPTGGQWNLRDKKFVTGAVLRNWGVVVDANVDGREVGNFIGTMVETAGKCGLVMECRNPLVIDRSGGQRGEVEDLMKTCYRELEARGDSPPQLIMVIKQDKGSVSYGRIKRTSDTVLGIPSQCIVASNLRRANLQLCANVCLKMNMKLSGKNSVLREPLPLVSSCPTIVIGADVEHPRSGMGSRPSIASVVASMDAYSAKYIGRVAVQKAANDIQQLPHMLRDLFLSFYRSTDRRPERVVYYRDGLSEGRFYDVLQTEMRALRKTFKMLSDDYNPPVTFVVVNKRHHMRAFPVNAGDADKKGNVVPGTVIDTGVVSPHRFDFFLYGHSGIQGTSVPCHYTVLHDENGMSADDLQRLTYHLGYTFSRCTRSVSFATPAYYAGRARFFLYEGSSDTASMSTATSNSSTAGRARFFLYEGSSDTASMSTATSNSSTRGPRALLPVRGIVRHGVDEHGHVQLVHLRLRRPAQEHAGLHVLRVGRSMRRRWREQFSTQWRAVGSRRLSEGKKGTLVCVLKCHFGRNKLLVP
;
A
#
# COMPACT_ATOMS: atom_id res chain seq x y z
N MET A 1 -46.96 20.89 11.65
CA MET A 1 -45.68 20.86 10.90
C MET A 1 -45.95 21.44 9.53
N GLN A 2 -45.20 22.46 9.11
CA GLN A 2 -45.18 22.95 7.73
C GLN A 2 -43.87 22.51 7.08
N VAL A 3 -43.90 22.24 5.78
CA VAL A 3 -42.72 21.81 5.00
C VAL A 3 -42.52 22.82 3.87
N GLY A 4 -41.31 23.37 3.75
CA GLY A 4 -40.97 24.29 2.67
C GLY A 4 -41.05 23.60 1.30
N GLN A 5 -41.59 24.29 0.31
CA GLN A 5 -41.66 23.80 -1.07
C GLN A 5 -40.43 24.17 -1.92
N GLN A 6 -39.48 24.91 -1.34
CA GLN A 6 -38.23 25.32 -1.98
C GLN A 6 -37.06 24.52 -1.42
N LEU A 7 -36.00 24.37 -2.21
CA LEU A 7 -34.74 23.79 -1.73
C LEU A 7 -34.06 24.76 -0.75
N GLU A 8 -33.51 24.20 0.32
CA GLU A 8 -32.71 24.96 1.29
C GLU A 8 -31.50 25.60 0.61
N ARG A 9 -31.26 26.88 0.89
CA ARG A 9 -30.09 27.61 0.40
C ARG A 9 -29.03 27.63 1.49
N THR A 10 -27.78 27.41 1.10
CA THR A 10 -26.65 27.45 2.04
C THR A 10 -25.43 28.03 1.33
N ASP A 11 -24.63 28.79 2.06
CA ASP A 11 -23.38 29.33 1.54
C ASP A 11 -22.33 28.22 1.46
N VAL A 12 -21.46 28.34 0.46
CA VAL A 12 -20.44 27.33 0.16
C VAL A 12 -19.10 28.00 -0.10
N ARG A 13 -18.01 27.28 0.17
CA ARG A 13 -16.64 27.74 -0.13
C ARG A 13 -16.03 26.84 -1.18
N VAL A 14 -15.22 27.38 -2.10
CA VAL A 14 -14.54 26.58 -3.13
C VAL A 14 -13.04 26.59 -2.83
N LEU A 15 -12.49 25.42 -2.48
CA LEU A 15 -11.07 25.24 -2.24
C LEU A 15 -10.29 25.23 -3.56
N ASP A 16 -9.16 25.93 -3.56
CA ASP A 16 -8.19 25.92 -4.65
C ASP A 16 -7.62 24.51 -4.90
N PRO A 17 -7.49 24.06 -6.17
CA PRO A 17 -6.80 22.81 -6.48
C PRO A 17 -5.28 22.98 -6.33
N PRO A 18 -4.58 21.96 -5.81
CA PRO A 18 -3.12 21.95 -5.72
C PRO A 18 -2.44 21.73 -7.08
N ASP A 19 -1.24 22.29 -7.22
CA ASP A 19 -0.32 22.02 -8.32
C ASP A 19 0.20 20.56 -8.27
N VAL A 20 0.04 19.82 -9.37
CA VAL A 20 0.52 18.44 -9.48
C VAL A 20 1.89 18.43 -10.14
N GLN A 21 2.92 18.15 -9.33
CA GLN A 21 4.33 18.13 -9.74
C GLN A 21 4.74 16.75 -10.27
N TYR A 22 5.24 16.76 -11.51
CA TYR A 22 5.95 15.65 -12.17
C TYR A 22 7.47 15.93 -12.15
N ALA A 23 8.31 15.01 -12.64
CA ALA A 23 9.77 15.19 -12.61
C ALA A 23 10.26 16.40 -13.41
N ASN A 24 9.51 16.83 -14.44
CA ASN A 24 9.90 17.87 -15.39
C ASN A 24 8.95 19.07 -15.48
N VAL A 25 7.76 19.01 -14.88
CA VAL A 25 6.72 20.04 -15.04
C VAL A 25 5.72 20.00 -13.87
N SER A 26 5.16 21.17 -13.51
CA SER A 26 3.97 21.29 -12.64
C SER A 26 2.75 21.60 -13.52
N GLU A 27 1.61 20.97 -13.28
CA GLU A 27 0.33 21.34 -13.92
C GLU A 27 -0.72 21.59 -12.84
N ARG A 28 -1.37 22.77 -12.91
CA ARG A 28 -2.52 23.09 -12.07
C ARG A 28 -3.79 22.44 -12.66
N PRO A 29 -4.46 21.52 -11.96
CA PRO A 29 -5.62 20.81 -12.51
C PRO A 29 -6.81 21.74 -12.76
N THR A 30 -7.44 21.59 -13.93
CA THR A 30 -8.68 22.30 -14.26
C THR A 30 -9.88 21.38 -14.05
N GLY A 31 -10.86 21.79 -13.25
CA GLY A 31 -12.04 20.96 -12.97
C GLY A 31 -11.69 19.57 -12.39
N GLY A 32 -10.66 19.53 -11.54
CA GLY A 32 -10.13 18.29 -10.95
C GLY A 32 -9.48 17.32 -11.95
N GLN A 33 -9.00 17.81 -13.11
CA GLN A 33 -8.42 16.99 -14.17
C GLN A 33 -7.14 17.60 -14.73
N TRP A 34 -6.20 16.74 -15.12
CA TRP A 34 -4.96 17.08 -15.84
C TRP A 34 -4.62 15.94 -16.80
N ASN A 35 -3.50 16.05 -17.54
CA ASN A 35 -3.11 15.03 -18.53
C ASN A 35 -1.63 14.62 -18.43
N LEU A 36 -1.24 13.51 -19.09
CA LEU A 36 0.13 12.98 -19.09
C LEU A 36 0.99 13.44 -20.28
N ARG A 37 0.49 14.34 -21.14
CA ARG A 37 1.27 14.83 -22.28
C ARG A 37 2.52 15.55 -21.76
N ASP A 38 3.66 15.12 -22.30
CA ASP A 38 5.01 15.64 -22.02
C ASP A 38 5.42 15.60 -20.54
N LYS A 39 4.94 14.61 -19.78
CA LYS A 39 5.26 14.43 -18.35
C LYS A 39 6.03 13.16 -18.05
N LYS A 40 7.07 13.27 -17.24
CA LYS A 40 7.86 12.16 -16.69
C LYS A 40 7.53 11.95 -15.21
N PHE A 41 7.39 10.69 -14.80
CA PHE A 41 7.11 10.33 -13.41
C PHE A 41 8.21 10.82 -12.45
N VAL A 42 7.81 11.35 -11.28
CA VAL A 42 8.74 11.84 -10.23
C VAL A 42 9.78 10.79 -9.84
N THR A 43 9.37 9.52 -9.83
CA THR A 43 10.28 8.39 -9.73
C THR A 43 9.78 7.31 -10.67
N GLY A 44 10.41 7.20 -11.84
CA GLY A 44 10.22 6.08 -12.75
C GLY A 44 10.86 4.81 -12.20
N ALA A 45 10.10 3.72 -12.19
CA ALA A 45 10.63 2.39 -11.91
C ALA A 45 11.43 1.86 -13.11
N VAL A 46 12.27 0.86 -12.84
CA VAL A 46 13.04 0.16 -13.87
C VAL A 46 12.54 -1.28 -13.97
N LEU A 47 12.11 -1.67 -15.17
CA LEU A 47 11.53 -2.96 -15.49
C LEU A 47 12.47 -3.75 -16.40
N ARG A 48 13.12 -4.76 -15.83
CA ARG A 48 14.13 -5.63 -16.41
C ARG A 48 13.58 -6.99 -16.78
N ASN A 49 12.92 -7.66 -15.85
CA ASN A 49 12.39 -9.01 -16.08
C ASN A 49 10.87 -9.01 -15.95
N TRP A 50 10.16 -9.14 -17.07
CA TRP A 50 8.70 -9.12 -17.14
C TRP A 50 8.18 -9.96 -18.29
N GLY A 51 6.95 -10.45 -18.13
CA GLY A 51 6.30 -11.32 -19.11
C GLY A 51 4.87 -10.89 -19.44
N VAL A 52 4.35 -11.45 -20.53
CA VAL A 52 3.00 -11.27 -21.04
C VAL A 52 2.34 -12.65 -21.14
N VAL A 53 1.21 -12.82 -20.47
CA VAL A 53 0.34 -13.99 -20.61
C VAL A 53 -0.86 -13.60 -21.46
N VAL A 54 -1.11 -14.33 -22.54
CA VAL A 54 -2.26 -14.17 -23.42
C VAL A 54 -3.34 -15.19 -23.03
N ASP A 55 -4.40 -14.68 -22.41
CA ASP A 55 -5.59 -15.39 -21.93
C ASP A 55 -6.83 -14.90 -22.72
N ALA A 56 -6.67 -14.77 -24.04
CA ALA A 56 -7.63 -14.18 -24.96
C ALA A 56 -7.46 -14.74 -26.38
N ASN A 57 -8.51 -14.70 -27.20
CA ASN A 57 -8.43 -14.97 -28.63
C ASN A 57 -8.04 -13.69 -29.37
N VAL A 58 -6.73 -13.46 -29.52
CA VAL A 58 -6.12 -12.29 -30.18
C VAL A 58 -4.94 -12.73 -31.05
N ASP A 59 -4.65 -11.99 -32.12
CA ASP A 59 -3.51 -12.29 -32.98
C ASP A 59 -2.18 -11.85 -32.32
N GLY A 60 -1.11 -12.64 -32.50
CA GLY A 60 0.23 -12.33 -32.01
C GLY A 60 0.75 -10.98 -32.53
N ARG A 61 0.32 -10.54 -33.73
CA ARG A 61 0.64 -9.20 -34.25
C ARG A 61 -0.04 -8.08 -33.47
N GLU A 62 -1.29 -8.26 -33.04
CA GLU A 62 -1.99 -7.29 -32.18
C GLU A 62 -1.29 -7.15 -30.83
N VAL A 63 -0.85 -8.27 -30.26
CA VAL A 63 -0.07 -8.31 -29.00
C VAL A 63 1.27 -7.60 -29.17
N GLY A 64 2.02 -7.90 -30.24
CA GLY A 64 3.32 -7.27 -30.52
C GLY A 64 3.22 -5.75 -30.72
N ASN A 65 2.24 -5.29 -31.51
CA ASN A 65 1.99 -3.86 -31.73
C ASN A 65 1.64 -3.12 -30.43
N PHE A 66 0.82 -3.73 -29.57
CA PHE A 66 0.50 -3.18 -28.26
C PHE A 66 1.73 -3.11 -27.35
N ILE A 67 2.57 -4.15 -27.30
CA ILE A 67 3.82 -4.15 -26.52
C ILE A 67 4.77 -3.04 -27.00
N GLY A 68 4.97 -2.89 -28.30
CA GLY A 68 5.81 -1.83 -28.87
C GLY A 68 5.34 -0.42 -28.45
N THR A 69 4.03 -0.17 -28.59
CA THR A 69 3.39 1.11 -28.20
C THR A 69 3.51 1.37 -26.69
N MET A 70 3.35 0.31 -25.87
CA MET A 70 3.50 0.36 -24.42
C MET A 70 4.94 0.71 -24.01
N VAL A 71 5.95 0.06 -24.59
CA VAL A 71 7.37 0.30 -24.29
C VAL A 71 7.80 1.71 -24.68
N GLU A 72 7.36 2.20 -25.84
CA GLU A 72 7.63 3.58 -26.26
C GLU A 72 6.98 4.61 -25.33
N THR A 73 5.71 4.38 -24.98
CA THR A 73 4.96 5.27 -24.07
C THR A 73 5.56 5.26 -22.66
N ALA A 74 6.00 4.10 -22.17
CA ALA A 74 6.66 3.97 -20.88
C ALA A 74 7.94 4.82 -20.82
N GLY A 75 8.78 4.73 -21.86
CA GLY A 75 9.98 5.56 -21.98
C GLY A 75 9.67 7.07 -21.99
N LYS A 76 8.62 7.49 -22.72
CA LYS A 76 8.13 8.89 -22.71
C LYS A 76 7.68 9.34 -21.32
N CYS A 77 7.02 8.48 -20.56
CA CYS A 77 6.63 8.74 -19.16
C CYS A 77 7.76 8.56 -18.14
N GLY A 78 8.96 8.14 -18.54
CA GLY A 78 10.09 7.88 -17.64
C GLY A 78 10.05 6.53 -16.90
N LEU A 79 9.12 5.63 -17.24
CA LEU A 79 9.14 4.23 -16.80
C LEU A 79 10.13 3.46 -17.69
N VAL A 80 11.31 3.13 -17.16
CA VAL A 80 12.39 2.53 -17.95
C VAL A 80 12.14 1.04 -18.13
N MET A 81 11.87 0.60 -19.34
CA MET A 81 11.72 -0.82 -19.69
C MET A 81 13.00 -1.28 -20.41
N GLU A 82 13.96 -1.82 -19.66
CA GLU A 82 15.24 -2.30 -20.20
C GLU A 82 15.01 -3.51 -21.12
N CYS A 83 14.17 -4.47 -20.70
CA CYS A 83 13.68 -5.52 -21.59
C CYS A 83 12.51 -5.00 -22.44
N ARG A 84 12.82 -4.66 -23.70
CA ARG A 84 11.82 -4.22 -24.69
C ARG A 84 11.00 -5.38 -25.28
N ASN A 85 11.55 -6.59 -25.26
CA ASN A 85 10.96 -7.82 -25.81
C ASN A 85 10.68 -8.81 -24.67
N PRO A 86 9.52 -8.72 -23.98
CA PRO A 86 9.18 -9.59 -22.86
C PRO A 86 9.04 -11.06 -23.29
N LEU A 87 9.10 -11.97 -22.32
CA LEU A 87 8.58 -13.32 -22.52
C LEU A 87 7.08 -13.24 -22.84
N VAL A 88 6.63 -13.89 -23.91
CA VAL A 88 5.20 -14.03 -24.23
C VAL A 88 4.82 -15.51 -24.11
N ILE A 89 3.77 -15.81 -23.35
CA ILE A 89 3.14 -17.13 -23.29
C ILE A 89 1.68 -17.00 -23.72
N ASP A 90 1.25 -17.87 -24.61
CA ASP A 90 -0.10 -17.91 -25.17
C ASP A 90 -0.68 -19.34 -25.10
N ARG A 91 -2.01 -19.43 -25.04
CA ARG A 91 -2.80 -20.67 -25.07
C ARG A 91 -2.59 -21.49 -26.35
N SER A 92 -2.20 -20.85 -27.45
CA SER A 92 -1.99 -21.51 -28.76
C SER A 92 -0.89 -22.57 -28.76
N GLY A 93 0.06 -22.53 -27.82
CA GLY A 93 1.16 -23.49 -27.67
C GLY A 93 0.77 -24.88 -27.14
N GLY A 94 -0.46 -25.34 -27.39
CA GLY A 94 -0.94 -26.69 -27.01
C GLY A 94 -1.30 -26.89 -25.53
N GLN A 95 -0.98 -25.95 -24.64
CA GLN A 95 -1.39 -26.02 -23.24
C GLN A 95 -2.87 -25.60 -23.09
N ARG A 96 -3.77 -26.58 -22.93
CA ARG A 96 -5.13 -26.38 -22.35
C ARG A 96 -5.07 -26.05 -20.85
N GLY A 97 -4.10 -25.25 -20.42
CA GLY A 97 -3.92 -24.81 -19.05
C GLY A 97 -4.90 -23.71 -18.68
N GLU A 98 -5.29 -23.64 -17.42
CA GLU A 98 -6.03 -22.48 -16.93
C GLU A 98 -5.07 -21.27 -16.82
N VAL A 99 -5.62 -20.06 -16.75
CA VAL A 99 -4.81 -18.81 -16.66
C VAL A 99 -3.77 -18.84 -15.54
N GLU A 100 -4.05 -19.58 -14.46
CA GLU A 100 -3.16 -19.79 -13.34
C GLU A 100 -1.87 -20.55 -13.74
N ASP A 101 -1.97 -21.57 -14.61
CA ASP A 101 -0.83 -22.39 -15.03
C ASP A 101 0.02 -21.68 -16.11
N LEU A 102 -0.62 -20.88 -16.96
CA LEU A 102 0.07 -19.97 -17.88
C LEU A 102 0.91 -18.94 -17.08
N MET A 103 0.34 -18.39 -16.00
CA MET A 103 1.07 -17.46 -15.11
C MET A 103 2.20 -18.15 -14.34
N LYS A 104 2.00 -19.37 -13.82
CA LYS A 104 3.08 -20.16 -13.17
C LYS A 104 4.20 -20.51 -14.14
N THR A 105 3.88 -20.86 -15.39
CA THR A 105 4.88 -21.14 -16.42
C THR A 105 5.62 -19.88 -16.81
N CYS A 106 4.92 -18.76 -17.02
CA CYS A 106 5.54 -17.47 -17.29
C CYS A 106 6.50 -17.07 -16.16
N TYR A 107 6.10 -17.23 -14.90
CA TYR A 107 6.96 -16.96 -13.75
C TYR A 107 8.24 -17.82 -13.74
N ARG A 108 8.13 -19.15 -13.92
CA ARG A 108 9.30 -20.06 -13.96
C ARG A 108 10.27 -19.75 -15.10
N GLU A 109 9.75 -19.46 -16.29
CA GLU A 109 10.55 -19.08 -17.46
C GLU A 109 11.23 -17.70 -17.28
N LEU A 110 10.61 -16.78 -16.54
CA LEU A 110 11.25 -15.52 -16.16
C LEU A 110 12.35 -15.74 -15.10
N GLU A 111 12.15 -16.63 -14.11
CA GLU A 111 13.22 -16.99 -13.14
C GLU A 111 14.41 -17.67 -13.82
N ALA A 112 14.17 -18.57 -14.78
CA ALA A 112 15.20 -19.31 -15.49
C ALA A 112 16.15 -18.41 -16.31
N ARG A 113 15.74 -17.18 -16.65
CA ARG A 113 16.58 -16.19 -17.37
C ARG A 113 17.69 -15.59 -16.51
N GLY A 114 17.64 -15.71 -15.19
CA GLY A 114 18.78 -15.43 -14.28
C GLY A 114 19.17 -13.96 -14.05
N ASP A 115 19.00 -13.06 -15.03
CA ASP A 115 19.55 -11.69 -14.99
C ASP A 115 18.93 -10.77 -13.91
N SER A 116 17.68 -11.02 -13.52
CA SER A 116 16.99 -10.30 -12.44
C SER A 116 15.72 -11.05 -12.00
N PRO A 117 15.22 -10.88 -10.77
CA PRO A 117 13.99 -11.54 -10.32
C PRO A 117 12.78 -11.07 -11.16
N PRO A 118 11.76 -11.92 -11.40
CA PRO A 118 10.55 -11.50 -12.10
C PRO A 118 9.85 -10.32 -11.40
N GLN A 119 9.58 -9.23 -12.13
CA GLN A 119 9.03 -8.00 -11.55
C GLN A 119 7.56 -7.76 -11.87
N LEU A 120 7.05 -8.24 -13.01
CA LEU A 120 5.67 -8.02 -13.43
C LEU A 120 5.19 -9.06 -14.46
N ILE A 121 3.94 -9.51 -14.34
CA ILE A 121 3.24 -10.23 -15.42
C ILE A 121 2.07 -9.37 -15.93
N MET A 122 2.12 -9.01 -17.21
CA MET A 122 0.99 -8.45 -17.92
C MET A 122 0.06 -9.59 -18.35
N VAL A 123 -1.25 -9.47 -18.17
CA VAL A 123 -2.22 -10.51 -18.58
C VAL A 123 -3.24 -9.92 -19.53
N ILE A 124 -3.24 -10.35 -20.77
CA ILE A 124 -4.24 -9.96 -21.77
C ILE A 124 -5.41 -10.93 -21.64
N LYS A 125 -6.57 -10.45 -21.20
CA LYS A 125 -7.78 -11.24 -20.94
C LYS A 125 -8.91 -10.88 -21.90
N GLN A 126 -9.74 -11.85 -22.26
CA GLN A 126 -10.77 -11.70 -23.30
C GLN A 126 -11.72 -10.50 -23.08
N ASP A 127 -12.33 -10.40 -21.91
CA ASP A 127 -13.46 -9.50 -21.63
C ASP A 127 -13.26 -8.69 -20.32
N LYS A 128 -14.34 -8.17 -19.71
CA LYS A 128 -14.28 -7.47 -18.41
C LYS A 128 -14.63 -8.35 -17.20
N GLY A 129 -14.86 -9.65 -17.38
CA GLY A 129 -15.35 -10.59 -16.39
C GLY A 129 -14.57 -10.61 -15.07
N SER A 130 -15.33 -10.65 -13.97
CA SER A 130 -14.83 -10.61 -12.60
C SER A 130 -14.08 -11.89 -12.20
N VAL A 131 -14.59 -13.06 -12.60
CA VAL A 131 -14.05 -14.37 -12.21
C VAL A 131 -12.61 -14.56 -12.71
N SER A 132 -12.35 -14.37 -14.01
CA SER A 132 -10.99 -14.41 -14.59
C SER A 132 -10.07 -13.40 -13.90
N TYR A 133 -10.54 -12.17 -13.65
CA TYR A 133 -9.74 -11.15 -12.96
C TYR A 133 -9.39 -11.55 -11.51
N GLY A 134 -10.34 -12.12 -10.77
CA GLY A 134 -10.12 -12.61 -9.41
C GLY A 134 -9.12 -13.77 -9.35
N ARG A 135 -9.17 -14.69 -10.31
CA ARG A 135 -8.19 -15.79 -10.45
C ARG A 135 -6.78 -15.28 -10.74
N ILE A 136 -6.64 -14.38 -11.72
CA ILE A 136 -5.37 -13.71 -12.05
C ILE A 136 -4.80 -13.02 -10.80
N LYS A 137 -5.65 -12.29 -10.07
CA LYS A 137 -5.25 -11.55 -8.87
C LYS A 137 -4.84 -12.46 -7.71
N ARG A 138 -5.58 -13.53 -7.44
CA ARG A 138 -5.18 -14.55 -6.47
C ARG A 138 -3.81 -15.14 -6.84
N THR A 139 -3.63 -15.56 -8.09
CA THR A 139 -2.37 -16.18 -8.54
C THR A 139 -1.19 -15.21 -8.38
N SER A 140 -1.29 -13.98 -8.89
CA SER A 140 -0.20 -13.01 -8.78
C SER A 140 0.06 -12.57 -7.34
N ASP A 141 -1.00 -12.19 -6.62
CA ASP A 141 -0.86 -11.49 -5.34
C ASP A 141 -0.70 -12.47 -4.14
N THR A 142 -0.98 -13.78 -4.30
CA THR A 142 -0.81 -14.80 -3.22
C THR A 142 0.08 -15.99 -3.56
N VAL A 143 0.20 -16.41 -4.82
CA VAL A 143 0.98 -17.60 -5.21
C VAL A 143 2.36 -17.23 -5.72
N LEU A 144 2.43 -16.23 -6.61
CA LEU A 144 3.69 -15.80 -7.25
C LEU A 144 4.37 -14.63 -6.51
N GLY A 145 3.62 -13.84 -5.73
CA GLY A 145 4.15 -12.72 -4.96
C GLY A 145 4.60 -11.51 -5.80
N ILE A 146 4.24 -11.45 -7.09
CA ILE A 146 4.63 -10.39 -8.02
C ILE A 146 3.41 -9.65 -8.60
N PRO A 147 3.50 -8.34 -8.89
CA PRO A 147 2.35 -7.58 -9.36
C PRO A 147 1.92 -7.97 -10.79
N SER A 148 0.62 -8.18 -10.99
CA SER A 148 0.04 -8.36 -12.33
C SER A 148 -0.69 -7.14 -12.88
N GLN A 149 -0.59 -6.91 -14.20
CA GLN A 149 -1.27 -5.85 -14.94
C GLN A 149 -2.21 -6.42 -16.02
N CYS A 150 -3.50 -6.48 -15.72
CA CYS A 150 -4.49 -6.98 -16.67
C CYS A 150 -4.83 -5.95 -17.76
N ILE A 151 -4.96 -6.39 -19.01
CA ILE A 151 -5.42 -5.63 -20.18
C ILE A 151 -6.57 -6.42 -20.82
N VAL A 152 -7.62 -5.74 -21.27
CA VAL A 152 -8.73 -6.40 -21.99
C VAL A 152 -8.41 -6.44 -23.49
N ALA A 153 -8.65 -7.58 -24.14
CA ALA A 153 -8.34 -7.82 -25.56
C ALA A 153 -8.80 -6.69 -26.50
N SER A 154 -10.04 -6.21 -26.33
CA SER A 154 -10.60 -5.11 -27.14
C SER A 154 -9.87 -3.76 -27.02
N ASN A 155 -8.96 -3.60 -26.05
CA ASN A 155 -8.11 -2.41 -25.93
C ASN A 155 -6.83 -2.50 -26.79
N LEU A 156 -6.40 -3.68 -27.26
CA LEU A 156 -5.20 -3.83 -28.11
C LEU A 156 -5.40 -3.12 -29.46
N ARG A 157 -6.56 -3.32 -30.10
CA ARG A 157 -6.96 -2.61 -31.33
C ARG A 157 -7.11 -1.09 -31.15
N ARG A 158 -7.18 -0.63 -29.90
CA ARG A 158 -7.32 0.79 -29.52
C ARG A 158 -6.07 1.31 -28.81
N ALA A 159 -4.92 0.65 -29.02
CA ALA A 159 -3.63 1.04 -28.46
C ALA A 159 -3.26 2.47 -28.90
N ASN A 160 -3.54 3.44 -28.04
CA ASN A 160 -3.13 4.82 -28.21
C ASN A 160 -2.31 5.30 -27.01
N LEU A 161 -1.57 6.39 -27.20
CA LEU A 161 -0.66 6.94 -26.19
C LEU A 161 -1.37 7.22 -24.86
N GLN A 162 -2.62 7.69 -24.88
CA GLN A 162 -3.38 7.99 -23.67
C GLN A 162 -3.78 6.74 -22.88
N LEU A 163 -4.18 5.66 -23.56
CA LEU A 163 -4.42 4.36 -22.95
C LEU A 163 -3.13 3.80 -22.34
N CYS A 164 -2.05 3.80 -23.12
CA CYS A 164 -0.76 3.26 -22.71
C CYS A 164 -0.18 4.02 -21.51
N ALA A 165 -0.25 5.35 -21.51
CA ALA A 165 0.18 6.18 -20.37
C ALA A 165 -0.66 5.92 -19.11
N ASN A 166 -1.97 5.69 -19.26
CA ASN A 166 -2.86 5.27 -18.17
C ASN A 166 -2.62 3.83 -17.68
N VAL A 167 -1.91 2.99 -18.44
CA VAL A 167 -1.38 1.70 -17.98
C VAL A 167 -0.02 1.91 -17.31
N CYS A 168 0.84 2.76 -17.85
CA CYS A 168 2.15 3.12 -17.27
C CYS A 168 2.01 3.68 -15.85
N LEU A 169 1.02 4.56 -15.57
CA LEU A 169 0.68 4.98 -14.20
C LEU A 169 0.52 3.80 -13.23
N LYS A 170 -0.21 2.77 -13.67
CA LYS A 170 -0.55 1.59 -12.86
C LYS A 170 0.60 0.60 -12.76
N MET A 171 1.49 0.54 -13.76
CA MET A 171 2.71 -0.26 -13.72
C MET A 171 3.74 0.38 -12.79
N ASN A 172 4.01 1.68 -12.98
CA ASN A 172 5.00 2.42 -12.20
C ASN A 172 4.70 2.35 -10.69
N MET A 173 3.44 2.61 -10.28
CA MET A 173 3.06 2.52 -8.86
C MET A 173 3.14 1.10 -8.27
N LYS A 174 3.04 0.04 -9.10
CA LYS A 174 3.18 -1.37 -8.65
C LYS A 174 4.63 -1.79 -8.52
N LEU A 175 5.51 -1.16 -9.29
CA LEU A 175 6.96 -1.34 -9.28
C LEU A 175 7.63 -0.33 -8.33
N SER A 176 6.91 0.09 -7.28
CA SER A 176 7.38 1.03 -6.25
C SER A 176 7.82 2.42 -6.75
N GLY A 177 7.49 2.79 -7.99
CA GLY A 177 7.68 4.13 -8.53
C GLY A 177 6.72 5.16 -7.93
N LYS A 178 6.95 6.44 -8.26
CA LYS A 178 6.14 7.59 -7.83
C LYS A 178 5.73 8.39 -9.06
N ASN A 179 4.43 8.49 -9.33
CA ASN A 179 3.93 9.12 -10.56
C ASN A 179 4.03 10.64 -10.49
N SER A 180 3.44 11.24 -9.46
CA SER A 180 3.44 12.67 -9.18
C SER A 180 3.46 12.89 -7.67
N VAL A 181 3.74 14.13 -7.26
CA VAL A 181 3.50 14.65 -5.91
C VAL A 181 2.70 15.95 -6.01
N LEU A 182 2.22 16.47 -4.89
CA LEU A 182 1.71 17.84 -4.84
C LEU A 182 2.87 18.80 -4.60
N ARG A 183 2.78 20.00 -5.16
CA ARG A 183 3.78 21.06 -4.97
C ARG A 183 3.60 21.76 -3.63
N GLU A 184 2.35 21.99 -3.23
CA GLU A 184 1.98 22.59 -1.95
C GLU A 184 2.17 21.59 -0.79
N PRO A 185 2.62 22.06 0.38
CA PRO A 185 2.69 21.22 1.57
C PRO A 185 1.29 20.77 1.99
N LEU A 186 1.14 19.47 2.23
CA LEU A 186 -0.05 18.90 2.83
C LEU A 186 -0.13 19.34 4.30
N PRO A 187 -1.23 20.00 4.74
CA PRO A 187 -1.38 20.38 6.14
C PRO A 187 -1.24 19.17 7.06
N LEU A 188 -0.60 19.40 8.22
CA LEU A 188 -0.12 18.39 9.17
C LEU A 188 0.97 17.44 8.63
N VAL A 189 0.79 16.89 7.44
CA VAL A 189 1.59 15.79 6.86
C VAL A 189 2.99 16.23 6.43
N SER A 190 3.14 17.44 5.92
CA SER A 190 4.44 17.96 5.47
C SER A 190 5.28 18.61 6.58
N SER A 191 4.74 18.83 7.78
CA SER A 191 5.48 19.47 8.89
C SER A 191 6.19 18.49 9.82
N CYS A 192 5.68 17.27 9.98
CA CYS A 192 6.37 16.16 10.66
C CYS A 192 5.93 14.81 10.07
N PRO A 193 6.66 13.70 10.34
CA PRO A 193 6.26 12.36 9.93
C PRO A 193 4.84 12.06 10.37
N THR A 194 3.94 11.99 9.40
CA THR A 194 2.52 11.73 9.64
C THR A 194 2.10 10.55 8.80
N ILE A 195 1.50 9.55 9.42
CA ILE A 195 0.94 8.40 8.72
C ILE A 195 -0.54 8.66 8.45
N VAL A 196 -0.89 8.80 7.17
CA VAL A 196 -2.27 8.92 6.71
C VAL A 196 -2.79 7.53 6.40
N ILE A 197 -3.84 7.12 7.09
CA ILE A 197 -4.40 5.78 7.09
C ILE A 197 -5.82 5.83 6.49
N GLY A 198 -6.14 4.83 5.68
CA GLY A 198 -7.49 4.57 5.20
C GLY A 198 -7.96 3.19 5.66
N ALA A 199 -9.20 3.09 6.12
CA ALA A 199 -9.76 1.86 6.67
C ALA A 199 -11.18 1.62 6.14
N ASP A 200 -11.44 0.41 5.65
CA ASP A 200 -12.76 -0.01 5.14
C ASP A 200 -13.08 -1.45 5.57
N VAL A 201 -14.38 -1.77 5.65
CA VAL A 201 -14.90 -3.13 5.83
C VAL A 201 -15.97 -3.36 4.77
N GLU A 202 -15.64 -4.13 3.73
CA GLU A 202 -16.63 -4.51 2.73
C GLU A 202 -17.36 -5.78 3.20
N HIS A 203 -18.66 -5.65 3.41
CA HIS A 203 -19.57 -6.75 3.72
C HIS A 203 -20.02 -7.47 2.44
N PRO A 204 -20.37 -8.77 2.49
CA PRO A 204 -21.09 -9.42 1.40
C PRO A 204 -22.41 -8.70 1.12
N ARG A 205 -22.86 -8.72 -0.14
CA ARG A 205 -24.18 -8.19 -0.51
C ARG A 205 -25.29 -8.99 0.16
N SER A 206 -26.40 -8.33 0.48
CA SER A 206 -27.63 -8.97 0.93
C SER A 206 -28.01 -10.14 0.02
N GLY A 207 -28.30 -11.30 0.62
CA GLY A 207 -28.57 -12.55 -0.11
C GLY A 207 -27.36 -13.46 -0.36
N MET A 208 -26.11 -12.98 -0.17
CA MET A 208 -24.90 -13.81 -0.36
C MET A 208 -24.60 -14.81 0.78
N GLY A 209 -25.48 -14.92 1.78
CA GLY A 209 -25.36 -15.84 2.91
C GLY A 209 -24.32 -15.41 3.95
N SER A 210 -23.82 -16.37 4.74
CA SER A 210 -22.88 -16.19 5.86
C SER A 210 -21.42 -15.92 5.44
N ARG A 211 -21.19 -15.35 4.26
CA ARG A 211 -19.83 -15.05 3.78
C ARG A 211 -19.12 -14.07 4.74
N PRO A 212 -17.80 -14.20 4.93
CA PRO A 212 -17.06 -13.28 5.78
C PRO A 212 -16.99 -11.89 5.15
N SER A 213 -16.78 -10.88 5.99
CA SER A 213 -16.44 -9.53 5.53
C SER A 213 -14.93 -9.40 5.34
N ILE A 214 -14.49 -8.49 4.48
CA ILE A 214 -13.06 -8.19 4.30
C ILE A 214 -12.79 -6.80 4.86
N ALA A 215 -11.98 -6.77 5.92
CA ALA A 215 -11.38 -5.54 6.41
C ALA A 215 -10.13 -5.20 5.60
N SER A 216 -9.91 -3.90 5.41
CA SER A 216 -8.82 -3.33 4.64
C SER A 216 -8.26 -2.13 5.37
N VAL A 217 -6.95 -2.08 5.54
CA VAL A 217 -6.25 -0.95 6.13
C VAL A 217 -5.07 -0.61 5.22
N VAL A 218 -5.01 0.62 4.76
CA VAL A 218 -3.92 1.15 3.93
C VAL A 218 -3.29 2.34 4.64
N ALA A 219 -1.99 2.53 4.45
CA ALA A 219 -1.28 3.67 5.00
C ALA A 219 -0.30 4.26 3.99
N SER A 220 -0.14 5.58 4.03
CA SER A 220 0.87 6.32 3.27
C SER A 220 2.27 5.91 3.72
N MET A 221 3.23 5.91 2.80
CA MET A 221 4.62 5.45 3.03
C MET A 221 5.67 6.53 2.71
N ASP A 222 5.24 7.77 2.46
CA ASP A 222 6.10 8.94 2.29
C ASP A 222 5.39 10.23 2.74
N ALA A 223 6.17 11.30 2.94
CA ALA A 223 5.68 12.63 3.37
C ALA A 223 4.84 13.38 2.32
N TYR A 224 4.64 12.78 1.14
CA TYR A 224 3.83 13.31 0.04
C TYR A 224 2.47 12.62 -0.06
N SER A 225 2.25 11.56 0.73
CA SER A 225 1.08 10.69 0.63
C SER A 225 0.87 10.14 -0.79
N ALA A 226 1.97 9.85 -1.50
CA ALA A 226 1.99 9.42 -2.90
C ALA A 226 2.18 7.90 -3.05
N LYS A 227 2.83 7.26 -2.06
CA LYS A 227 2.98 5.80 -1.96
C LYS A 227 2.11 5.26 -0.84
N TYR A 228 1.48 4.11 -1.06
CA TYR A 228 0.66 3.41 -0.06
C TYR A 228 0.95 1.92 -0.02
N ILE A 229 1.01 1.37 1.19
CA ILE A 229 0.99 -0.08 1.45
C ILE A 229 -0.33 -0.41 2.18
N GLY A 230 -0.82 -1.61 1.97
CA GLY A 230 -2.08 -2.10 2.53
C GLY A 230 -1.95 -3.48 3.14
N ARG A 231 -2.88 -3.77 4.04
CA ARG A 231 -3.15 -5.08 4.63
C ARG A 231 -4.64 -5.35 4.49
N VAL A 232 -5.00 -6.60 4.21
CA VAL A 232 -6.40 -7.06 4.17
C VAL A 232 -6.55 -8.27 5.08
N ALA A 233 -7.71 -8.39 5.72
CA ALA A 233 -8.03 -9.48 6.63
C ALA A 233 -9.46 -9.94 6.43
N VAL A 234 -9.66 -11.25 6.37
CA VAL A 234 -10.97 -11.89 6.38
C VAL A 234 -11.46 -11.94 7.84
N GLN A 235 -12.69 -11.49 8.09
CA GLN A 235 -13.29 -11.44 9.43
C GLN A 235 -14.77 -11.83 9.42
N LYS A 236 -15.34 -12.03 10.62
CA LYS A 236 -16.80 -12.19 10.77
C LYS A 236 -17.53 -10.92 10.30
N ALA A 237 -18.82 -11.03 9.99
CA ALA A 237 -19.65 -9.87 9.68
C ALA A 237 -19.79 -8.96 10.92
N ALA A 238 -18.94 -7.94 10.98
CA ALA A 238 -18.80 -6.98 12.07
C ALA A 238 -18.26 -5.66 11.50
N ASN A 239 -18.70 -4.52 12.06
CA ASN A 239 -18.38 -3.19 11.54
C ASN A 239 -16.98 -2.71 11.93
N ASP A 240 -16.43 -3.22 13.03
CA ASP A 240 -15.09 -2.95 13.54
C ASP A 240 -14.05 -3.87 12.87
N ILE A 241 -12.80 -3.42 12.77
CA ILE A 241 -11.71 -4.21 12.18
C ILE A 241 -11.04 -5.09 13.25
N GLN A 242 -11.35 -6.39 13.22
CA GLN A 242 -10.96 -7.35 14.28
C GLN A 242 -9.45 -7.58 14.41
N GLN A 243 -8.72 -7.47 13.29
CA GLN A 243 -7.25 -7.66 13.24
C GLN A 243 -6.48 -6.34 13.23
N LEU A 244 -7.16 -5.20 13.49
CA LEU A 244 -6.60 -3.86 13.33
C LEU A 244 -5.24 -3.65 14.02
N PRO A 245 -4.99 -4.11 15.27
CA PRO A 245 -3.68 -3.90 15.91
C PRO A 245 -2.51 -4.57 15.19
N HIS A 246 -2.73 -5.72 14.55
CA HIS A 246 -1.70 -6.42 13.80
C HIS A 246 -1.49 -5.79 12.43
N MET A 247 -2.57 -5.41 11.75
CA MET A 247 -2.52 -4.72 10.45
C MET A 247 -1.80 -3.37 10.58
N LEU A 248 -2.14 -2.58 11.61
CA LEU A 248 -1.49 -1.30 11.89
C LEU A 248 -0.02 -1.49 12.28
N ARG A 249 0.32 -2.46 13.15
CA ARG A 249 1.72 -2.71 13.53
C ARG A 249 2.60 -2.95 12.30
N ASP A 250 2.14 -3.78 11.38
CA ASP A 250 2.87 -4.04 10.13
C ASP A 250 3.02 -2.77 9.28
N LEU A 251 1.97 -1.93 9.19
CA LEU A 251 1.99 -0.68 8.42
C LEU A 251 2.92 0.38 9.04
N PHE A 252 2.96 0.50 10.38
CA PHE A 252 3.87 1.42 11.08
C PHE A 252 5.34 0.98 10.93
N LEU A 253 5.60 -0.34 10.93
CA LEU A 253 6.93 -0.87 10.63
C LEU A 253 7.33 -0.64 9.16
N SER A 254 6.40 -0.82 8.21
CA SER A 254 6.61 -0.46 6.80
C SER A 254 6.87 1.03 6.59
N PHE A 255 6.17 1.92 7.31
CA PHE A 255 6.42 3.36 7.30
C PHE A 255 7.84 3.68 7.80
N TYR A 256 8.24 3.09 8.93
CA TYR A 256 9.58 3.28 9.48
C TYR A 256 10.67 2.83 8.49
N ARG A 257 10.53 1.64 7.88
CA ARG A 257 11.44 1.15 6.82
C ARG A 257 11.51 2.07 5.60
N SER A 258 10.39 2.72 5.25
CA SER A 258 10.30 3.55 4.04
C SER A 258 10.81 4.99 4.24
N THR A 259 10.93 5.45 5.49
CA THR A 259 11.19 6.87 5.82
C THR A 259 12.31 7.10 6.83
N ASP A 260 12.81 6.03 7.47
CA ASP A 260 13.68 6.01 8.65
C ASP A 260 13.19 6.89 9.83
N ARG A 261 11.88 7.18 9.86
CA ARG A 261 11.23 7.95 10.92
C ARG A 261 9.99 7.24 11.40
N ARG A 262 9.72 7.31 12.70
CA ARG A 262 8.46 6.83 13.28
C ARG A 262 7.38 7.89 13.00
N PRO A 263 6.11 7.51 12.75
CA PRO A 263 5.04 8.50 12.67
C PRO A 263 4.93 9.26 13.99
N GLU A 264 5.04 10.58 13.94
CA GLU A 264 4.83 11.47 15.08
C GLU A 264 3.33 11.85 15.20
N ARG A 265 2.56 11.71 14.12
CA ARG A 265 1.11 11.95 14.07
C ARG A 265 0.38 10.90 13.21
N VAL A 266 -0.91 10.72 13.46
CA VAL A 266 -1.78 9.81 12.72
C VAL A 266 -3.04 10.54 12.22
N VAL A 267 -3.39 10.38 10.95
CA VAL A 267 -4.69 10.78 10.40
C VAL A 267 -5.38 9.53 9.87
N TYR A 268 -6.58 9.22 10.36
CA TYR A 268 -7.27 7.96 10.12
C TYR A 268 -8.64 8.19 9.49
N TYR A 269 -8.77 7.84 8.21
CA TYR A 269 -10.00 7.94 7.42
C TYR A 269 -10.74 6.58 7.38
N ARG A 270 -11.95 6.52 7.94
CA ARG A 270 -12.76 5.29 8.06
C ARG A 270 -14.00 5.35 7.16
N ASP A 271 -14.06 4.52 6.12
CA ASP A 271 -15.13 4.50 5.11
C ASP A 271 -16.34 3.64 5.52
N GLY A 272 -17.56 4.02 5.10
CA GLY A 272 -18.71 3.11 5.10
C GLY A 272 -19.37 2.85 6.46
N LEU A 273 -19.28 3.77 7.42
CA LEU A 273 -19.99 3.67 8.70
C LEU A 273 -21.32 4.43 8.69
N SER A 274 -22.38 3.83 9.23
CA SER A 274 -23.62 4.55 9.56
C SER A 274 -23.47 5.34 10.86
N GLU A 275 -24.16 6.48 10.98
CA GLU A 275 -24.05 7.37 12.15
C GLU A 275 -24.29 6.67 13.48
N GLY A 276 -25.29 5.77 13.54
CA GLY A 276 -25.60 4.98 14.72
C GLY A 276 -24.51 3.98 15.15
N ARG A 277 -23.38 3.91 14.44
CA ARG A 277 -22.20 3.08 14.77
C ARG A 277 -20.93 3.89 14.99
N PHE A 278 -20.97 5.22 14.88
CA PHE A 278 -19.80 6.09 15.00
C PHE A 278 -19.06 5.88 16.32
N TYR A 279 -19.76 5.96 17.46
CA TYR A 279 -19.12 5.84 18.78
C TYR A 279 -18.64 4.41 19.09
N ASP A 280 -19.41 3.38 18.73
CA ASP A 280 -19.02 1.96 18.90
C ASP A 280 -17.68 1.67 18.21
N VAL A 281 -17.57 2.09 16.95
CA VAL A 281 -16.40 1.82 16.10
C VAL A 281 -15.24 2.74 16.49
N LEU A 282 -15.49 4.03 16.77
CA LEU A 282 -14.47 4.95 17.29
C LEU A 282 -13.81 4.37 18.54
N GLN A 283 -14.58 3.98 19.56
CA GLN A 283 -14.03 3.44 20.79
C GLN A 283 -13.22 2.16 20.54
N THR A 284 -13.69 1.27 19.67
CA THR A 284 -13.06 -0.02 19.40
C THR A 284 -11.76 0.16 18.60
N GLU A 285 -11.79 0.96 17.54
CA GLU A 285 -10.64 1.20 16.66
C GLU A 285 -9.59 2.14 17.30
N MET A 286 -9.99 3.11 18.13
CA MET A 286 -9.06 3.91 18.93
C MET A 286 -8.34 3.06 19.99
N ARG A 287 -9.04 2.13 20.68
CA ARG A 287 -8.37 1.16 21.57
C ARG A 287 -7.38 0.27 20.79
N ALA A 288 -7.70 -0.10 19.55
CA ALA A 288 -6.80 -0.87 18.69
C ALA A 288 -5.56 -0.06 18.25
N LEU A 289 -5.72 1.22 17.91
CA LEU A 289 -4.62 2.15 17.65
C LEU A 289 -3.70 2.27 18.87
N ARG A 290 -4.24 2.60 20.05
CA ARG A 290 -3.46 2.69 21.30
C ARG A 290 -2.73 1.38 21.66
N LYS A 291 -3.39 0.24 21.44
CA LYS A 291 -2.76 -1.09 21.60
C LYS A 291 -1.62 -1.30 20.60
N THR A 292 -1.77 -0.85 19.36
CA THR A 292 -0.70 -0.89 18.34
C THR A 292 0.51 -0.10 18.79
N PHE A 293 0.32 1.11 19.30
CA PHE A 293 1.42 1.98 19.70
C PHE A 293 2.25 1.32 20.82
N LYS A 294 1.59 0.75 21.83
CA LYS A 294 2.25 -0.08 22.87
C LYS A 294 2.91 -1.35 22.34
N MET A 295 2.46 -1.92 21.22
CA MET A 295 3.12 -3.05 20.55
C MET A 295 4.38 -2.64 19.74
N LEU A 296 4.67 -1.34 19.64
CA LEU A 296 5.87 -0.78 19.01
C LEU A 296 6.85 -0.23 20.08
N SER A 297 6.34 0.48 21.09
CA SER A 297 7.11 0.94 22.27
C SER A 297 6.17 1.33 23.41
N ASP A 298 6.58 1.12 24.67
CA ASP A 298 5.73 1.39 25.85
C ASP A 298 5.40 2.88 26.04
N ASP A 299 6.30 3.77 25.60
CA ASP A 299 6.22 5.23 25.66
C ASP A 299 5.64 5.87 24.39
N TYR A 300 5.45 5.09 23.32
CA TYR A 300 4.97 5.59 22.03
C TYR A 300 3.45 5.79 22.05
N ASN A 301 3.01 7.03 21.88
CA ASN A 301 1.59 7.39 21.88
C ASN A 301 1.32 8.66 21.03
N PRO A 302 1.43 8.60 19.69
CA PRO A 302 1.21 9.75 18.82
C PRO A 302 -0.26 10.24 18.88
N PRO A 303 -0.51 11.54 18.67
CA PRO A 303 -1.86 12.09 18.49
C PRO A 303 -2.54 11.56 17.22
N VAL A 304 -3.85 11.37 17.32
CA VAL A 304 -4.71 10.81 16.26
C VAL A 304 -5.85 11.78 15.90
N THR A 305 -6.03 12.01 14.60
CA THR A 305 -7.28 12.56 14.03
C THR A 305 -8.07 11.41 13.40
N PHE A 306 -9.31 11.20 13.83
CA PHE A 306 -10.21 10.15 13.35
C PHE A 306 -11.38 10.77 12.57
N VAL A 307 -11.46 10.48 11.28
CA VAL A 307 -12.44 11.04 10.34
C VAL A 307 -13.23 9.90 9.69
N VAL A 308 -14.55 9.91 9.82
CA VAL A 308 -15.43 9.03 9.06
C VAL A 308 -15.68 9.61 7.68
N VAL A 309 -15.72 8.73 6.67
CA VAL A 309 -15.89 9.06 5.26
C VAL A 309 -17.15 8.38 4.73
N ASN A 310 -18.15 9.15 4.34
CA ASN A 310 -19.44 8.65 3.88
C ASN A 310 -19.77 9.13 2.46
N LYS A 311 -19.61 8.22 1.50
CA LYS A 311 -19.86 8.43 0.06
C LYS A 311 -21.26 7.98 -0.41
N ARG A 312 -22.11 7.46 0.49
CA ARG A 312 -23.43 6.88 0.19
C ARG A 312 -24.50 7.56 1.03
N HIS A 313 -24.97 8.73 0.58
CA HIS A 313 -26.04 9.50 1.22
C HIS A 313 -26.95 10.19 0.19
N HIS A 314 -28.04 10.79 0.67
CA HIS A 314 -29.07 11.40 -0.17
C HIS A 314 -28.84 12.90 -0.47
N MET A 315 -27.99 13.60 0.29
CA MET A 315 -27.69 15.02 0.04
C MET A 315 -27.18 15.26 -1.40
N ARG A 316 -27.76 16.24 -2.08
CA ARG A 316 -27.33 16.82 -3.36
C ARG A 316 -27.41 18.34 -3.26
N ALA A 317 -26.37 19.05 -3.64
CA ALA A 317 -26.41 20.49 -3.86
C ALA A 317 -26.39 20.79 -5.38
N PHE A 318 -26.93 21.95 -5.74
CA PHE A 318 -27.02 22.47 -7.11
C PHE A 318 -26.55 23.93 -7.11
N PRO A 319 -25.74 24.37 -8.08
CA PRO A 319 -25.38 25.78 -8.21
C PRO A 319 -26.63 26.65 -8.42
N VAL A 320 -26.71 27.78 -7.72
CA VAL A 320 -27.83 28.74 -7.88
C VAL A 320 -27.68 29.52 -9.17
N ASN A 321 -26.45 29.93 -9.52
CA ASN A 321 -26.15 30.63 -10.77
C ASN A 321 -25.44 29.69 -11.75
N ALA A 322 -25.69 29.86 -13.05
CA ALA A 322 -25.03 29.07 -14.10
C ALA A 322 -23.51 29.30 -14.17
N GLY A 323 -23.00 30.45 -13.70
CA GLY A 323 -21.57 30.75 -13.63
C GLY A 323 -20.81 29.97 -12.56
N ASP A 324 -21.51 29.50 -11.52
CA ASP A 324 -20.92 28.74 -10.40
C ASP A 324 -20.90 27.22 -10.66
N ALA A 325 -21.32 26.81 -11.86
CA ALA A 325 -21.44 25.43 -12.28
C ALA A 325 -20.26 24.98 -13.17
N ASP A 326 -19.96 23.68 -13.12
CA ASP A 326 -19.09 23.06 -14.11
C ASP A 326 -19.78 22.96 -15.49
N LYS A 327 -19.03 22.53 -16.51
CA LYS A 327 -19.50 22.41 -17.91
C LYS A 327 -20.71 21.46 -18.12
N LYS A 328 -21.24 20.84 -17.06
CA LYS A 328 -22.40 19.94 -17.06
C LYS A 328 -23.49 20.37 -16.09
N GLY A 329 -23.44 21.60 -15.55
CA GLY A 329 -24.40 22.09 -14.57
C GLY A 329 -24.20 21.50 -13.17
N ASN A 330 -23.05 20.88 -12.88
CA ASN A 330 -22.76 20.32 -11.56
C ASN A 330 -22.01 21.33 -10.67
N VAL A 331 -22.06 21.11 -9.36
CA VAL A 331 -21.17 21.79 -8.41
C VAL A 331 -19.70 21.54 -8.76
N VAL A 332 -18.87 22.58 -8.70
CA VAL A 332 -17.45 22.52 -9.06
C VAL A 332 -16.61 21.72 -8.04
N PRO A 333 -15.48 21.13 -8.47
CA PRO A 333 -14.56 20.46 -7.54
C PRO A 333 -13.94 21.45 -6.57
N GLY A 334 -13.80 21.05 -5.31
CA GLY A 334 -13.33 21.90 -4.22
C GLY A 334 -14.44 22.56 -3.43
N THR A 335 -15.70 22.50 -3.87
CA THR A 335 -16.81 23.02 -3.07
C THR A 335 -16.96 22.26 -1.75
N VAL A 336 -16.89 23.00 -0.65
CA VAL A 336 -17.12 22.59 0.73
C VAL A 336 -18.44 23.19 1.21
N ILE A 337 -19.22 22.38 1.93
CA ILE A 337 -20.41 22.79 2.67
C ILE A 337 -20.23 22.36 4.13
N ASP A 338 -20.00 23.33 5.00
CA ASP A 338 -19.74 23.15 6.44
C ASP A 338 -20.61 24.06 7.33
N THR A 339 -21.68 24.62 6.77
CA THR A 339 -22.70 25.41 7.47
C THR A 339 -24.11 24.97 7.03
N GLY A 340 -25.14 25.34 7.80
CA GLY A 340 -26.55 25.15 7.48
C GLY A 340 -27.06 23.70 7.51
N VAL A 341 -26.59 22.87 6.57
CA VAL A 341 -27.07 21.48 6.34
C VAL A 341 -26.22 20.40 7.01
N VAL A 342 -25.23 20.80 7.80
CA VAL A 342 -24.35 19.91 8.60
C VAL A 342 -24.83 19.80 10.06
N SER A 343 -24.15 19.02 10.89
CA SER A 343 -24.55 18.85 12.29
C SER A 343 -24.24 20.11 13.13
N PRO A 344 -25.19 20.62 13.94
CA PRO A 344 -24.94 21.77 14.82
C PRO A 344 -24.06 21.44 16.04
N HIS A 345 -23.63 20.18 16.20
CA HIS A 345 -22.93 19.67 17.39
C HIS A 345 -21.67 18.84 17.07
N ARG A 346 -21.40 18.57 15.79
CA ARG A 346 -20.26 17.75 15.36
C ARG A 346 -19.49 18.56 14.32
N PHE A 347 -18.18 18.32 14.22
CA PHE A 347 -17.41 18.88 13.13
C PHE A 347 -17.54 17.96 11.91
N ASP A 348 -18.51 18.26 11.05
CA ASP A 348 -18.73 17.57 9.79
C ASP A 348 -18.88 18.53 8.60
N PHE A 349 -18.53 18.05 7.42
CA PHE A 349 -18.58 18.82 6.18
C PHE A 349 -18.81 17.91 4.97
N PHE A 350 -19.42 18.46 3.94
CA PHE A 350 -19.50 17.83 2.62
C PHE A 350 -18.46 18.44 1.69
N LEU A 351 -17.76 17.62 0.91
CA LEU A 351 -16.75 18.07 -0.05
C LEU A 351 -16.96 17.41 -1.43
N TYR A 352 -17.05 18.25 -2.46
CA TYR A 352 -17.05 17.85 -3.86
C TYR A 352 -15.62 17.59 -4.36
N GLY A 353 -15.08 16.39 -4.17
CA GLY A 353 -13.70 16.08 -4.56
C GLY A 353 -13.42 16.06 -6.08
N HIS A 354 -14.44 15.94 -6.92
CA HIS A 354 -14.28 15.76 -8.38
C HIS A 354 -15.51 16.22 -9.18
N SER A 355 -15.33 16.50 -10.48
CA SER A 355 -16.44 16.75 -11.42
C SER A 355 -17.06 15.43 -11.86
N GLY A 356 -18.39 15.34 -11.76
CA GLY A 356 -19.18 14.21 -12.24
C GLY A 356 -18.93 13.91 -13.73
N ILE A 357 -18.77 12.63 -14.05
CA ILE A 357 -18.67 12.20 -15.46
C ILE A 357 -20.07 12.17 -16.10
N GLN A 358 -21.09 11.75 -15.36
CA GLN A 358 -22.48 11.62 -15.80
C GLN A 358 -23.42 11.79 -14.59
N GLY A 359 -24.59 12.38 -14.81
CA GLY A 359 -25.59 12.63 -13.76
C GLY A 359 -25.19 13.73 -12.76
N THR A 360 -25.90 13.78 -11.64
CA THR A 360 -25.65 14.73 -10.55
C THR A 360 -24.51 14.25 -9.66
N SER A 361 -23.55 15.13 -9.41
CA SER A 361 -22.39 14.87 -8.56
C SER A 361 -22.83 14.73 -7.12
N VAL A 362 -22.28 13.71 -6.45
CA VAL A 362 -22.50 13.45 -5.03
C VAL A 362 -21.23 13.88 -4.30
N PRO A 363 -21.32 14.80 -3.31
CA PRO A 363 -20.18 15.10 -2.46
C PRO A 363 -19.89 13.90 -1.57
N CYS A 364 -18.72 13.88 -0.94
CA CYS A 364 -18.46 12.98 0.17
C CYS A 364 -18.69 13.72 1.48
N HIS A 365 -19.42 13.10 2.39
CA HIS A 365 -19.58 13.57 3.77
C HIS A 365 -18.38 13.12 4.61
N TYR A 366 -17.85 14.01 5.43
CA TYR A 366 -16.78 13.76 6.37
C TYR A 366 -17.23 14.16 7.76
N THR A 367 -17.06 13.29 8.75
CA THR A 367 -17.37 13.60 10.15
C THR A 367 -16.14 13.34 11.01
N VAL A 368 -15.63 14.36 11.68
CA VAL A 368 -14.53 14.22 12.64
C VAL A 368 -15.10 13.72 13.96
N LEU A 369 -14.67 12.53 14.36
CA LEU A 369 -15.14 11.90 15.60
C LEU A 369 -14.17 12.10 16.77
N HIS A 370 -12.91 12.38 16.47
CA HIS A 370 -11.86 12.60 17.47
C HIS A 370 -10.70 13.35 16.83
N ASP A 371 -10.12 14.34 17.50
CA ASP A 371 -8.91 14.99 17.03
C ASP A 371 -8.00 15.42 18.18
N GLU A 372 -6.82 14.81 18.24
CA GLU A 372 -5.72 15.18 19.15
C GLU A 372 -4.63 15.99 18.47
N ASN A 373 -4.69 16.16 17.14
CA ASN A 373 -3.72 16.97 16.40
C ASN A 373 -4.09 18.46 16.41
N GLY A 374 -5.32 18.82 16.80
CA GLY A 374 -5.78 20.20 16.88
C GLY A 374 -5.88 20.88 15.52
N MET A 375 -6.37 20.16 14.51
CA MET A 375 -6.50 20.65 13.15
C MET A 375 -7.58 21.72 13.05
N SER A 376 -7.26 22.82 12.38
CA SER A 376 -8.27 23.80 11.97
C SER A 376 -9.24 23.17 10.95
N ALA A 377 -10.45 23.73 10.83
CA ALA A 377 -11.42 23.26 9.86
C ALA A 377 -10.86 23.35 8.42
N ASP A 378 -10.25 24.49 8.10
CA ASP A 378 -9.61 24.74 6.80
C ASP A 378 -8.46 23.77 6.52
N ASP A 379 -7.59 23.48 7.51
CA ASP A 379 -6.49 22.54 7.30
C ASP A 379 -6.98 21.12 7.07
N LEU A 380 -8.02 20.66 7.77
CA LEU A 380 -8.55 19.31 7.54
C LEU A 380 -9.29 19.21 6.21
N GLN A 381 -10.09 20.22 5.84
CA GLN A 381 -10.79 20.27 4.56
C GLN A 381 -9.79 20.33 3.40
N ARG A 382 -8.75 21.18 3.50
CA ARG A 382 -7.65 21.30 2.55
C ARG A 382 -6.83 20.01 2.45
N LEU A 383 -6.47 19.38 3.59
CA LEU A 383 -5.81 18.06 3.60
C LEU A 383 -6.65 17.04 2.83
N THR A 384 -7.93 16.95 3.17
CA THR A 384 -8.88 15.97 2.63
C THR A 384 -9.07 16.17 1.11
N TYR A 385 -9.18 17.41 0.65
CA TYR A 385 -9.28 17.73 -0.77
C TYR A 385 -7.97 17.47 -1.53
N HIS A 386 -6.83 17.92 -1.00
CA HIS A 386 -5.52 17.69 -1.62
C HIS A 386 -5.18 16.20 -1.71
N LEU A 387 -5.53 15.39 -0.70
CA LEU A 387 -5.42 13.93 -0.77
C LEU A 387 -6.20 13.33 -1.95
N GLY A 388 -7.26 13.97 -2.45
CA GLY A 388 -7.96 13.56 -3.68
C GLY A 388 -7.07 13.57 -4.94
N TYR A 389 -6.02 14.39 -4.96
CA TYR A 389 -5.08 14.53 -6.08
C TYR A 389 -3.89 13.55 -6.01
N THR A 390 -3.66 12.88 -4.88
CA THR A 390 -2.54 11.92 -4.73
C THR A 390 -2.84 10.52 -5.28
N PHE A 391 -4.03 10.31 -5.87
CA PHE A 391 -4.47 9.02 -6.39
C PHE A 391 -3.71 8.59 -7.66
N SER A 392 -2.60 7.88 -7.47
CA SER A 392 -1.63 7.45 -8.50
C SER A 392 -2.17 6.66 -9.71
N ARG A 393 -3.47 6.37 -9.84
CA ARG A 393 -4.04 5.54 -10.94
C ARG A 393 -4.66 6.30 -12.11
N CYS A 394 -4.89 7.62 -11.98
CA CYS A 394 -5.38 8.48 -13.07
C CYS A 394 -4.96 9.94 -12.84
N THR A 395 -5.01 10.76 -13.90
CA THR A 395 -4.73 12.20 -13.84
C THR A 395 -5.99 13.01 -13.51
N ARG A 396 -6.67 12.61 -12.43
CA ARG A 396 -7.92 13.23 -11.97
C ARG A 396 -7.99 13.16 -10.46
N SER A 397 -8.54 14.20 -9.84
CA SER A 397 -8.99 14.11 -8.45
C SER A 397 -10.08 13.05 -8.31
N VAL A 398 -10.05 12.31 -7.21
CA VAL A 398 -11.08 11.35 -6.84
C VAL A 398 -12.16 11.98 -5.97
N SER A 399 -13.33 11.32 -5.89
CA SER A 399 -14.51 11.85 -5.18
C SER A 399 -14.35 11.96 -3.65
N PHE A 400 -13.37 11.27 -3.06
CA PHE A 400 -13.07 11.29 -1.63
C PHE A 400 -11.60 10.93 -1.37
N ALA A 401 -11.12 11.17 -0.15
CA ALA A 401 -9.71 11.03 0.22
C ALA A 401 -9.09 9.69 -0.27
N THR A 402 -7.99 9.81 -1.03
CA THR A 402 -7.18 8.68 -1.53
C THR A 402 -6.92 7.52 -0.55
N PRO A 403 -6.59 7.74 0.75
CA PRO A 403 -6.44 6.63 1.70
C PRO A 403 -7.71 5.77 1.80
N ALA A 404 -8.88 6.37 2.06
CA ALA A 404 -10.14 5.66 2.11
C ALA A 404 -10.49 5.00 0.76
N TYR A 405 -10.21 5.69 -0.36
CA TYR A 405 -10.41 5.12 -1.70
C TYR A 405 -9.58 3.85 -1.91
N TYR A 406 -8.32 3.83 -1.48
CA TYR A 406 -7.48 2.63 -1.57
C TYR A 406 -7.94 1.51 -0.63
N ALA A 407 -8.44 1.82 0.57
CA ALA A 407 -8.97 0.83 1.49
C ALA A 407 -10.14 0.03 0.86
N GLY A 408 -11.16 0.73 0.34
CA GLY A 408 -12.34 0.11 -0.27
C GLY A 408 -12.10 -0.63 -1.60
N ARG A 409 -10.86 -0.68 -2.08
CA ARG A 409 -10.50 -1.58 -3.20
C ARG A 409 -10.25 -3.02 -2.77
N ALA A 410 -10.23 -3.33 -1.47
CA ALA A 410 -10.13 -4.72 -1.00
C ALA A 410 -11.34 -5.59 -1.40
N ARG A 411 -12.46 -4.99 -1.80
CA ARG A 411 -13.59 -5.70 -2.40
C ARG A 411 -13.20 -6.66 -3.53
N PHE A 412 -12.14 -6.40 -4.29
CA PHE A 412 -11.66 -7.33 -5.32
C PHE A 412 -11.16 -8.68 -4.78
N PHE A 413 -10.95 -8.81 -3.48
CA PHE A 413 -10.60 -10.07 -2.80
C PHE A 413 -11.84 -10.81 -2.24
N LEU A 414 -13.04 -10.21 -2.26
CA LEU A 414 -14.26 -10.97 -2.01
C LEU A 414 -14.47 -11.93 -3.17
N TYR A 415 -14.56 -13.22 -2.88
CA TYR A 415 -14.98 -14.22 -3.86
C TYR A 415 -16.50 -14.08 -4.09
N GLU A 416 -16.86 -13.09 -4.92
CA GLU A 416 -18.14 -13.04 -5.65
C GLU A 416 -18.09 -14.15 -6.72
N GLY A 417 -18.15 -15.41 -6.27
CA GLY A 417 -18.25 -16.58 -7.13
C GLY A 417 -19.47 -16.46 -8.05
N SER A 418 -19.26 -16.84 -9.32
CA SER A 418 -20.13 -16.62 -10.49
C SER A 418 -21.63 -16.45 -10.19
N SER A 419 -22.08 -15.20 -10.10
CA SER A 419 -23.40 -14.79 -10.54
C SER A 419 -23.29 -13.42 -11.21
N ASP A 420 -23.90 -13.31 -12.39
CA ASP A 420 -23.79 -12.12 -13.23
C ASP A 420 -24.50 -10.90 -12.64
N THR A 421 -24.31 -9.78 -13.31
CA THR A 421 -25.01 -8.52 -13.07
C THR A 421 -26.53 -8.68 -12.89
N ALA A 422 -26.99 -8.33 -11.69
CA ALA A 422 -28.36 -8.02 -11.28
C ALA A 422 -29.32 -9.18 -10.95
N SER A 423 -30.27 -8.83 -10.07
CA SER A 423 -31.46 -9.60 -9.63
C SER A 423 -31.27 -10.61 -8.49
N MET A 424 -32.33 -10.71 -7.68
CA MET A 424 -32.41 -11.47 -6.42
C MET A 424 -32.70 -12.96 -6.67
N SER A 425 -32.21 -13.86 -5.80
CA SER A 425 -33.05 -14.69 -4.91
C SER A 425 -32.34 -15.95 -4.34
N THR A 426 -32.80 -16.31 -3.12
CA THR A 426 -32.81 -17.63 -2.44
C THR A 426 -31.53 -18.47 -2.25
N ALA A 427 -31.36 -18.86 -0.98
CA ALA A 427 -30.23 -19.56 -0.40
C ALA A 427 -30.11 -21.06 -0.72
N THR A 428 -28.88 -21.57 -0.59
CA THR A 428 -28.64 -22.83 0.14
C THR A 428 -27.28 -22.77 0.82
N SER A 429 -27.17 -23.36 2.01
CA SER A 429 -25.99 -23.28 2.87
C SER A 429 -24.97 -24.38 2.60
N ASN A 430 -23.68 -24.06 2.61
CA ASN A 430 -22.64 -25.02 3.00
C ASN A 430 -21.47 -24.32 3.69
N SER A 431 -20.91 -24.97 4.71
CA SER A 431 -19.82 -24.43 5.52
C SER A 431 -18.46 -24.63 4.83
N SER A 432 -17.52 -23.71 5.06
CA SER A 432 -16.11 -23.92 4.69
C SER A 432 -15.16 -23.17 5.63
N THR A 433 -14.00 -23.79 5.84
CA THR A 433 -13.10 -23.52 6.97
C THR A 433 -12.20 -22.30 6.73
N ALA A 434 -12.04 -21.46 7.76
CA ALA A 434 -11.29 -20.20 7.63
C ALA A 434 -9.76 -20.41 7.55
N GLY A 435 -9.18 -20.14 6.38
CA GLY A 435 -7.72 -20.04 6.19
C GLY A 435 -7.19 -18.63 6.49
N ARG A 436 -6.09 -18.55 7.25
CA ARG A 436 -5.30 -17.31 7.40
C ARG A 436 -4.48 -17.05 6.13
N ALA A 437 -4.66 -15.89 5.51
CA ALA A 437 -3.79 -15.41 4.43
C ALA A 437 -3.07 -14.12 4.86
N ARG A 438 -1.76 -14.05 4.64
CA ARG A 438 -0.97 -12.82 4.68
C ARG A 438 -0.84 -12.30 3.26
N PHE A 439 -1.09 -11.02 3.04
CA PHE A 439 -0.97 -10.38 1.73
C PHE A 439 0.09 -9.29 1.81
N PHE A 440 1.08 -9.35 0.92
CA PHE A 440 2.05 -8.28 0.74
C PHE A 440 1.60 -7.34 -0.38
N LEU A 441 1.55 -6.04 -0.09
CA LEU A 441 1.90 -5.06 -1.12
C LEU A 441 3.41 -4.87 -1.02
N TYR A 442 4.08 -5.13 -2.14
CA TYR A 442 5.51 -5.45 -2.24
C TYR A 442 6.43 -4.38 -1.62
N GLU A 443 7.23 -4.77 -0.62
CA GLU A 443 8.43 -4.05 -0.21
C GLU A 443 9.61 -4.59 -1.02
N GLY A 444 10.22 -3.75 -1.84
CA GLY A 444 11.47 -4.09 -2.53
C GLY A 444 12.66 -3.71 -1.65
N SER A 445 13.21 -4.66 -0.90
CA SER A 445 14.50 -4.51 -0.24
C SER A 445 15.64 -4.81 -1.22
N SER A 446 16.39 -3.79 -1.63
CA SER A 446 17.58 -3.94 -2.47
C SER A 446 18.86 -3.75 -1.65
N ASP A 447 19.22 -4.75 -0.85
CA ASP A 447 20.58 -4.88 -0.33
C ASP A 447 21.48 -5.54 -1.38
N THR A 448 22.16 -4.72 -2.18
CA THR A 448 23.30 -5.15 -3.00
C THR A 448 24.44 -4.16 -2.85
N ALA A 449 25.32 -4.43 -1.90
CA ALA A 449 26.62 -3.78 -1.86
C ALA A 449 27.46 -4.30 -3.04
N SER A 450 27.80 -3.42 -3.98
CA SER A 450 28.77 -3.71 -5.04
C SER A 450 30.08 -2.98 -4.76
N MET A 451 31.14 -3.75 -4.52
CA MET A 451 32.51 -3.23 -4.56
C MET A 451 32.85 -2.92 -6.02
N SER A 452 33.18 -1.66 -6.32
CA SER A 452 33.80 -1.29 -7.61
C SER A 452 35.26 -0.92 -7.40
N THR A 453 36.15 -1.77 -7.90
CA THR A 453 37.57 -1.44 -8.08
C THR A 453 37.71 -0.49 -9.26
N ALA A 454 38.05 0.78 -9.01
CA ALA A 454 38.36 1.76 -10.04
C ALA A 454 39.89 1.88 -10.21
N THR A 455 40.40 1.48 -11.37
CA THR A 455 41.78 1.77 -11.80
C THR A 455 41.92 3.25 -12.14
N SER A 456 42.99 3.87 -11.65
CA SER A 456 43.29 5.28 -11.87
C SER A 456 44.04 5.52 -13.18
N ASN A 457 43.77 6.66 -13.81
CA ASN A 457 44.79 7.38 -14.59
C ASN A 457 44.56 8.90 -14.52
N SER A 458 45.66 9.64 -14.45
CA SER A 458 45.78 11.11 -14.34
C SER A 458 45.28 11.85 -15.60
N SER A 459 44.94 13.15 -15.67
CA SER A 459 45.17 14.35 -14.83
C SER A 459 44.04 15.41 -15.08
N THR A 460 44.00 16.70 -14.68
CA THR A 460 44.97 17.69 -14.14
C THR A 460 44.29 18.81 -13.33
N ARG A 461 45.08 19.56 -12.55
CA ARG A 461 44.99 21.00 -12.11
C ARG A 461 43.61 21.69 -11.91
N GLY A 462 43.36 22.13 -10.66
CA GLY A 462 42.29 23.08 -10.25
C GLY A 462 42.73 24.57 -10.31
N PRO A 463 42.45 25.47 -9.33
CA PRO A 463 42.12 25.18 -7.91
C PRO A 463 41.12 26.13 -7.17
N ARG A 464 40.89 25.83 -5.86
CA ARG A 464 40.35 26.68 -4.75
C ARG A 464 38.85 27.05 -4.75
N ALA A 465 38.16 27.15 -3.61
CA ALA A 465 38.41 26.65 -2.24
C ALA A 465 37.12 26.78 -1.38
N LEU A 466 36.95 25.92 -0.36
CA LEU A 466 36.77 26.28 1.06
C LEU A 466 36.75 25.01 1.94
N LEU A 467 37.00 25.16 3.25
CA LEU A 467 37.62 24.15 4.14
C LEU A 467 36.64 23.20 4.87
N PRO A 468 37.07 21.96 5.21
CA PRO A 468 36.36 21.05 6.11
C PRO A 468 36.87 21.08 7.57
N VAL A 469 36.00 20.75 8.53
CA VAL A 469 36.37 20.53 9.95
C VAL A 469 36.76 19.06 10.17
N ARG A 470 37.81 18.82 10.97
CA ARG A 470 38.40 17.50 11.23
C ARG A 470 37.61 16.67 12.27
N GLY A 471 37.52 15.37 12.02
CA GLY A 471 37.27 14.32 13.03
C GLY A 471 38.30 13.20 12.85
N ILE A 472 38.86 12.68 13.94
CA ILE A 472 40.09 11.85 13.93
C ILE A 472 39.77 10.35 13.84
N VAL A 473 40.39 9.65 12.90
CA VAL A 473 40.46 8.18 12.86
C VAL A 473 41.79 7.73 13.47
N ARG A 474 41.76 6.75 14.38
CA ARG A 474 42.95 6.01 14.82
C ARG A 474 42.88 4.57 14.29
N HIS A 475 43.85 4.19 13.47
CA HIS A 475 44.15 2.79 13.19
C HIS A 475 45.09 2.25 14.27
N GLY A 476 44.85 1.00 14.70
CA GLY A 476 45.83 0.17 15.39
C GLY A 476 46.32 -0.92 14.44
N VAL A 477 47.63 -1.13 14.37
CA VAL A 477 48.32 -2.16 13.60
C VAL A 477 49.26 -2.87 14.56
N ASP A 478 49.38 -4.19 14.48
CA ASP A 478 50.45 -4.96 15.13
C ASP A 478 51.39 -5.60 14.09
N GLU A 479 52.57 -6.02 14.54
CA GLU A 479 53.81 -5.81 13.77
C GLU A 479 54.17 -6.91 12.76
N HIS A 480 53.36 -7.96 12.54
CA HIS A 480 53.75 -9.13 11.75
C HIS A 480 52.83 -9.49 10.56
N GLY A 481 52.25 -8.48 9.90
CA GLY A 481 52.16 -8.44 8.42
C GLY A 481 51.44 -9.55 7.65
N HIS A 482 50.61 -10.40 8.28
CA HIS A 482 49.97 -11.54 7.61
C HIS A 482 48.46 -11.66 7.91
N VAL A 483 47.63 -11.52 6.86
CA VAL A 483 46.21 -11.89 6.90
C VAL A 483 46.03 -13.26 6.26
N GLN A 484 45.79 -14.30 7.08
CA GLN A 484 45.36 -15.61 6.57
C GLN A 484 43.86 -15.63 6.30
N LEU A 485 43.46 -15.83 5.03
CA LEU A 485 42.08 -16.19 4.69
C LEU A 485 41.84 -17.68 5.00
N VAL A 486 40.91 -17.97 5.92
CA VAL A 486 40.35 -19.32 6.09
C VAL A 486 38.98 -19.40 5.40
N HIS A 487 38.97 -19.93 4.18
CA HIS A 487 37.74 -20.24 3.44
C HIS A 487 37.09 -21.53 3.96
N LEU A 488 35.92 -21.44 4.60
CA LEU A 488 35.07 -22.60 4.89
C LEU A 488 33.94 -22.72 3.85
N ARG A 489 34.12 -23.64 2.91
CA ARG A 489 33.21 -23.92 1.79
C ARG A 489 32.36 -25.16 2.08
N LEU A 490 31.14 -24.98 2.58
CA LEU A 490 30.23 -26.10 2.88
C LEU A 490 29.55 -26.62 1.60
N ARG A 491 29.88 -27.86 1.20
CA ARG A 491 29.15 -28.62 0.16
C ARG A 491 27.82 -29.14 0.69
N ARG A 492 26.78 -29.17 -0.16
CA ARG A 492 25.59 -30.02 0.06
C ARG A 492 25.93 -31.49 -0.29
N PRO A 493 25.39 -32.46 0.45
CA PRO A 493 25.07 -33.79 -0.07
C PRO A 493 23.58 -33.90 -0.45
N ALA A 494 23.23 -34.95 -1.19
CA ALA A 494 21.88 -35.20 -1.72
C ALA A 494 21.16 -36.35 -0.98
N GLN A 495 19.83 -36.36 -1.15
CA GLN A 495 18.84 -37.43 -0.93
C GLN A 495 18.69 -38.12 0.44
N GLU A 496 17.41 -38.10 0.86
CA GLU A 496 16.61 -39.19 1.46
C GLU A 496 16.61 -39.52 2.96
N HIS A 497 15.36 -39.80 3.39
CA HIS A 497 14.85 -40.37 4.64
C HIS A 497 15.01 -39.61 5.97
N ALA A 498 14.11 -39.99 6.91
CA ALA A 498 13.70 -39.17 8.04
C ALA A 498 14.51 -39.44 9.33
N GLY A 499 14.76 -38.39 10.12
CA GLY A 499 15.44 -38.53 11.41
C GLY A 499 15.43 -37.25 12.25
N LEU A 500 15.09 -37.39 13.54
CA LEU A 500 15.10 -36.30 14.52
C LEU A 500 16.52 -36.18 15.13
N HIS A 501 17.21 -35.04 14.96
CA HIS A 501 18.56 -34.87 15.50
C HIS A 501 18.68 -33.76 16.56
N VAL A 502 19.18 -34.15 17.74
CA VAL A 502 19.46 -33.27 18.89
C VAL A 502 20.99 -33.03 18.98
N LEU A 503 21.42 -31.77 18.94
CA LEU A 503 22.83 -31.40 19.10
C LEU A 503 23.28 -31.45 20.57
N ARG A 504 24.39 -32.15 20.83
CA ARG A 504 24.93 -32.39 22.18
C ARG A 504 26.25 -31.61 22.38
N VAL A 505 26.21 -30.50 23.13
CA VAL A 505 27.38 -29.63 23.31
C VAL A 505 28.31 -30.13 24.43
N GLY A 506 29.59 -30.31 24.07
CA GLY A 506 30.67 -30.86 24.90
C GLY A 506 31.08 -30.01 26.12
N ARG A 507 31.92 -30.60 26.99
CA ARG A 507 32.21 -30.05 28.34
C ARG A 507 33.20 -28.87 28.36
N SER A 508 34.07 -28.67 27.35
CA SER A 508 35.10 -27.62 27.38
C SER A 508 34.55 -26.19 27.31
N MET A 509 33.44 -25.97 26.60
CA MET A 509 32.86 -24.64 26.41
C MET A 509 32.17 -24.07 27.67
N ARG A 510 31.92 -24.91 28.69
CA ARG A 510 31.22 -24.51 29.93
C ARG A 510 32.13 -23.82 30.96
N ARG A 511 33.47 -23.87 30.79
CA ARG A 511 34.42 -23.30 31.76
C ARG A 511 34.66 -21.80 31.50
N ARG A 512 34.96 -21.41 30.26
CA ARG A 512 35.15 -19.99 29.86
C ARG A 512 33.90 -19.11 30.06
N TRP A 513 32.70 -19.69 30.11
CA TRP A 513 31.44 -18.93 30.30
C TRP A 513 31.06 -18.68 31.77
N ARG A 514 31.77 -19.25 32.75
CA ARG A 514 31.46 -19.05 34.19
C ARG A 514 32.28 -17.95 34.87
N GLU A 515 33.40 -17.55 34.28
CA GLU A 515 34.35 -16.62 34.92
C GLU A 515 34.05 -15.14 34.63
N GLN A 516 33.15 -14.82 33.69
CA GLN A 516 32.96 -13.45 33.19
C GLN A 516 31.72 -12.70 33.72
N PHE A 517 30.75 -13.39 34.36
CA PHE A 517 29.57 -12.75 34.94
C PHE A 517 29.08 -13.49 36.21
N SER A 518 29.54 -13.07 37.39
CA SER A 518 28.97 -13.48 38.67
C SER A 518 28.34 -12.30 39.41
N THR A 519 27.00 -12.20 39.40
CA THR A 519 26.11 -11.80 40.51
C THR A 519 24.67 -11.62 40.03
N GLN A 520 23.70 -11.74 40.94
CA GLN A 520 22.26 -11.53 40.75
C GLN A 520 21.49 -12.48 39.82
N TRP A 521 21.31 -13.72 40.28
CA TRP A 521 20.09 -14.50 40.01
C TRP A 521 19.59 -15.11 41.32
N ARG A 522 18.30 -14.91 41.67
CA ARG A 522 17.60 -15.64 42.74
C ARG A 522 16.49 -16.48 42.12
N ALA A 523 16.37 -17.74 42.54
CA ALA A 523 15.30 -18.64 42.09
C ALA A 523 14.01 -18.40 42.89
N VAL A 524 12.86 -18.44 42.22
CA VAL A 524 11.52 -18.34 42.86
C VAL A 524 10.62 -19.46 42.36
N GLY A 525 10.49 -20.52 43.17
CA GLY A 525 9.43 -21.52 43.07
C GLY A 525 9.57 -22.63 42.02
N SER A 526 9.29 -23.86 42.43
CA SER A 526 9.12 -25.03 41.54
C SER A 526 7.84 -25.77 41.90
N ARG A 527 6.98 -26.06 40.91
CA ARG A 527 5.90 -27.06 41.05
C ARG A 527 6.33 -28.36 40.37
N ARG A 528 6.19 -29.50 41.06
CA ARG A 528 6.31 -30.83 40.45
C ARG A 528 5.03 -31.17 39.69
N LEU A 529 5.17 -31.72 38.49
CA LEU A 529 4.15 -32.56 37.85
C LEU A 529 4.66 -34.00 37.88
N SER A 530 3.76 -34.94 38.18
CA SER A 530 4.10 -36.34 38.46
C SER A 530 4.19 -37.19 37.18
N GLU A 531 5.36 -37.83 37.04
CA GLU A 531 5.69 -39.10 36.37
C GLU A 531 5.12 -39.41 34.96
N GLY A 532 6.05 -39.51 33.99
CA GLY A 532 5.77 -39.93 32.62
C GLY A 532 7.00 -40.09 31.72
N LYS A 533 8.12 -40.62 32.26
CA LYS A 533 9.41 -40.96 31.60
C LYS A 533 10.11 -39.86 30.74
N LYS A 534 11.39 -39.59 31.09
CA LYS A 534 12.31 -38.55 30.54
C LYS A 534 11.99 -37.10 30.97
N GLY A 535 12.35 -36.78 32.22
CA GLY A 535 12.26 -35.42 32.73
C GLY A 535 13.23 -34.44 32.06
N THR A 536 12.70 -33.32 31.56
CA THR A 536 13.47 -32.13 31.19
C THR A 536 13.11 -31.02 32.18
N LEU A 537 14.08 -30.49 32.93
CA LEU A 537 13.86 -29.32 33.78
C LEU A 537 13.84 -28.07 32.90
N VAL A 538 12.72 -27.34 32.90
CA VAL A 538 12.62 -26.01 32.25
C VAL A 538 12.68 -24.94 33.33
N CYS A 539 13.82 -24.27 33.47
CA CYS A 539 13.95 -23.07 34.29
C CYS A 539 13.56 -21.84 33.47
N VAL A 540 12.52 -21.12 33.90
CA VAL A 540 12.15 -19.82 33.33
C VAL A 540 13.02 -18.75 33.98
N LEU A 541 13.95 -18.17 33.22
CA LEU A 541 14.74 -17.02 33.65
C LEU A 541 14.14 -15.75 33.05
N LYS A 542 13.71 -14.82 33.91
CA LYS A 542 13.13 -13.53 33.52
C LYS A 542 14.18 -12.45 33.74
N CYS A 543 14.67 -11.82 32.67
CA CYS A 543 15.64 -10.74 32.75
C CYS A 543 14.90 -9.39 32.80
N HIS A 544 15.20 -8.56 33.80
CA HIS A 544 14.82 -7.14 33.82
C HIS A 544 16.04 -6.31 33.43
N PHE A 545 15.94 -5.52 32.37
CA PHE A 545 16.87 -4.42 32.13
C PHE A 545 16.16 -3.08 32.40
N GLY A 546 16.74 -2.31 33.32
CA GLY A 546 16.33 -0.95 33.61
C GLY A 546 17.08 0.07 32.75
N ARG A 547 16.39 1.17 32.47
CA ARG A 547 16.83 2.51 32.01
C ARG A 547 18.29 2.71 31.54
N ASN A 548 18.39 3.39 30.40
CA ASN A 548 19.50 4.20 29.90
C ASN A 548 20.80 3.49 29.49
N LYS A 549 20.93 3.25 28.17
CA LYS A 549 21.88 3.99 27.30
C LYS A 549 21.60 3.68 25.83
N LEU A 550 21.75 4.70 24.96
CA LEU A 550 21.89 4.49 23.52
C LEU A 550 23.18 3.71 23.24
N LEU A 551 23.18 2.91 22.17
CA LEU A 551 24.27 2.89 21.19
C LEU A 551 23.79 2.23 19.88
N VAL A 552 24.20 2.85 18.79
CA VAL A 552 24.13 2.44 17.37
C VAL A 552 25.60 2.27 16.94
N PRO A 553 25.96 1.41 15.95
CA PRO A 553 25.13 0.61 15.05
C PRO A 553 25.10 -0.91 15.36
#